data_AF-A0A5J4PGC0-F1
#
_entry.id   AF-A0A5J4PGC0-F1
#
_cell.length_a   1.000
_cell.length_b   1.000
_cell.length_c   1.000
_cell.angle_alpha   90.00
_cell.angle_beta   90.00
_cell.angle_gamma   90.00
#
_symmetry.space_group_name_H-M   'P 1'
#
loop_
_entity.id
_entity.type
_entity.pdbx_description
1 polymer ?
#
loop_
_entity_poly.entity_id
_entity_poly.type
_entity_poly.pdbx_seq_one_letter_code
_entity_poly.pdbx_strand_id
1 'polypeptide(L)'
;GVSIPKIKQWKYTAFDSHFSTFYSDRYLTTNHVKSIHDALAGIPYEHIIILANTDEYGGGGIYNAFTLTTAHHSKFRPVVIHEFGHSFGGLADEYFYDNDNTMSDLYLLKIEPWEQNITTQVDFTSKWKDMLPKNTSIPTPVSLKDKYPTGVYEGGGYLSKGIYRPSFDCRMRTNESPSFCLVCQRAIEKIIRFYTE
;
A
#
# COMPACT_ATOMS: atom_id res chain seq x y z
N GLY A 1 -13.39 -20.47 -1.98
CA GLY A 1 -13.72 -19.46 -3.00
C GLY A 1 -14.42 -18.28 -2.37
N VAL A 2 -14.42 -17.13 -3.04
CA VAL A 2 -15.10 -15.87 -2.60
C VAL A 2 -16.10 -15.39 -3.67
N SER A 3 -16.89 -14.36 -3.36
CA SER A 3 -17.87 -13.81 -4.30
C SER A 3 -17.21 -12.98 -5.41
N ILE A 4 -17.71 -13.08 -6.63
CA ILE A 4 -17.30 -12.31 -7.82
C ILE A 4 -18.55 -11.67 -8.45
N PRO A 5 -18.97 -10.47 -8.00
CA PRO A 5 -20.20 -9.82 -8.44
C PRO A 5 -20.27 -9.56 -9.94
N LYS A 6 -19.15 -9.21 -10.59
CA LYS A 6 -19.07 -8.96 -12.04
C LYS A 6 -19.61 -10.11 -12.89
N ILE A 7 -19.40 -11.35 -12.46
CA ILE A 7 -19.91 -12.56 -13.14
C ILE A 7 -21.12 -13.16 -12.41
N LYS A 8 -21.79 -12.37 -11.57
CA LYS A 8 -22.98 -12.74 -10.78
C LYS A 8 -22.75 -13.94 -9.86
N GLN A 9 -21.52 -14.17 -9.42
CA GLN A 9 -21.18 -15.27 -8.53
C GLN A 9 -21.20 -14.80 -7.08
N TRP A 10 -22.16 -15.28 -6.30
CA TRP A 10 -22.29 -14.99 -4.88
C TRP A 10 -22.07 -16.26 -4.06
N LYS A 11 -21.26 -16.17 -3.00
CA LYS A 11 -20.92 -17.30 -2.13
C LYS A 11 -21.14 -16.92 -0.67
N TYR A 12 -21.64 -17.88 0.11
CA TYR A 12 -21.67 -17.78 1.57
C TYR A 12 -20.28 -18.12 2.12
N THR A 13 -19.67 -17.18 2.84
CA THR A 13 -18.32 -17.35 3.40
C THR A 13 -18.24 -16.74 4.79
N ALA A 14 -17.17 -17.02 5.54
CA ALA A 14 -17.04 -16.55 6.93
C ALA A 14 -17.17 -15.02 7.08
N PHE A 15 -16.70 -14.26 6.10
CA PHE A 15 -16.64 -12.79 6.15
C PHE A 15 -17.31 -12.13 4.94
N ASP A 16 -18.07 -12.87 4.14
CA ASP A 16 -18.81 -12.36 2.97
C ASP A 16 -18.00 -11.43 2.05
N SER A 17 -16.70 -11.71 1.88
CA SER A 17 -15.80 -10.93 1.03
C SER A 17 -16.16 -11.07 -0.45
N HIS A 18 -15.96 -9.99 -1.22
CA HIS A 18 -16.25 -9.98 -2.65
C HIS A 18 -15.26 -9.13 -3.46
N PHE A 19 -15.01 -9.54 -4.70
CA PHE A 19 -14.34 -8.73 -5.72
C PHE A 19 -15.22 -7.58 -6.21
N SER A 20 -14.72 -6.76 -7.14
CA SER A 20 -15.49 -5.66 -7.76
C SER A 20 -15.94 -4.59 -6.75
N THR A 21 -15.23 -4.42 -5.65
CA THR A 21 -15.49 -3.35 -4.68
C THR A 21 -15.35 -2.00 -5.39
N PHE A 22 -16.34 -1.11 -5.22
CA PHE A 22 -16.42 0.17 -5.94
C PHE A 22 -16.31 0.05 -7.47
N TYR A 23 -16.78 -1.08 -8.03
CA TYR A 23 -16.67 -1.40 -9.46
C TYR A 23 -15.22 -1.57 -9.97
N SER A 24 -14.23 -1.66 -9.07
CA SER A 24 -12.86 -2.03 -9.41
C SER A 24 -12.71 -3.55 -9.38
N ASP A 25 -12.60 -4.17 -10.55
CA ASP A 25 -12.62 -5.63 -10.74
C ASP A 25 -11.79 -6.42 -9.73
N ARG A 26 -10.54 -5.98 -9.53
CA ARG A 26 -9.54 -6.66 -8.70
C ARG A 26 -9.60 -6.29 -7.22
N TYR A 27 -10.45 -5.32 -6.86
CA TYR A 27 -10.54 -4.86 -5.49
C TYR A 27 -11.42 -5.81 -4.68
N LEU A 28 -10.75 -6.65 -3.89
CA LEU A 28 -11.35 -7.67 -3.03
C LEU A 28 -11.38 -7.15 -1.59
N THR A 29 -12.59 -6.91 -1.07
CA THR A 29 -12.79 -6.38 0.29
C THR A 29 -13.89 -7.15 1.02
N THR A 30 -14.12 -6.81 2.28
CA THR A 30 -15.34 -7.13 3.01
C THR A 30 -15.79 -5.92 3.82
N ASN A 31 -17.09 -5.68 3.90
CA ASN A 31 -17.70 -4.69 4.79
C ASN A 31 -18.28 -5.34 6.07
N HIS A 32 -18.16 -6.66 6.24
CA HIS A 32 -18.64 -7.42 7.38
C HIS A 32 -17.61 -7.40 8.53
N VAL A 33 -17.17 -6.20 8.92
CA VAL A 33 -16.09 -5.99 9.89
C VAL A 33 -16.39 -6.63 11.24
N LYS A 34 -17.65 -6.54 11.72
CA LYS A 34 -18.07 -7.19 12.98
C LYS A 34 -17.81 -8.70 12.96
N SER A 35 -18.17 -9.38 11.86
CA SER A 35 -17.95 -10.82 11.71
C SER A 35 -16.47 -11.21 11.79
N ILE A 36 -15.57 -10.35 11.30
CA ILE A 36 -14.12 -10.56 11.42
C ILE A 36 -13.70 -10.55 12.89
N HIS A 37 -14.11 -9.51 13.64
CA HIS A 37 -13.75 -9.35 15.04
C HIS A 37 -14.43 -10.39 15.94
N ASP A 38 -15.69 -10.76 15.66
CA ASP A 38 -16.41 -11.82 16.38
C ASP A 38 -15.68 -13.16 16.25
N ALA A 39 -15.13 -13.47 15.07
CA ALA A 39 -14.35 -14.69 14.84
C ALA A 39 -12.99 -14.72 15.57
N LEU A 40 -12.46 -13.55 15.94
CA LEU A 40 -11.21 -13.39 16.67
C LEU A 40 -11.42 -13.19 18.18
N ALA A 41 -12.66 -13.08 18.63
CA ALA A 41 -12.98 -12.83 20.03
C ALA A 41 -12.41 -13.93 20.95
N GLY A 42 -11.65 -13.52 21.97
CA GLY A 42 -10.98 -14.44 22.91
C GLY A 42 -9.57 -14.86 22.49
N ILE A 43 -9.12 -14.50 21.28
CA ILE A 43 -7.74 -14.66 20.82
C ILE A 43 -7.06 -13.28 20.92
N PRO A 44 -5.88 -13.14 21.54
CA PRO A 44 -5.13 -11.88 21.49
C PRO A 44 -4.75 -11.54 20.04
N TYR A 45 -5.16 -10.36 19.54
CA TYR A 45 -4.80 -9.87 18.21
C TYR A 45 -4.70 -8.34 18.21
N GLU A 46 -3.85 -7.82 17.32
CA GLU A 46 -3.69 -6.37 17.07
C GLU A 46 -3.81 -6.04 15.58
N HIS A 47 -3.35 -6.95 14.71
CA HIS A 47 -3.39 -6.81 13.25
C HIS A 47 -3.99 -8.05 12.59
N ILE A 48 -4.69 -7.84 11.48
CA ILE A 48 -5.52 -8.88 10.84
C ILE A 48 -5.08 -9.07 9.38
N ILE A 49 -4.76 -10.32 9.02
CA ILE A 49 -4.52 -10.75 7.64
C ILE A 49 -5.54 -11.85 7.31
N ILE A 50 -6.39 -11.60 6.31
CA ILE A 50 -7.42 -12.52 5.82
C ILE A 50 -6.94 -13.15 4.51
N LEU A 51 -6.96 -14.47 4.46
CA LEU A 51 -6.54 -15.24 3.29
C LEU A 51 -7.77 -15.78 2.54
N ALA A 52 -8.02 -15.24 1.35
CA ALA A 52 -9.09 -15.70 0.47
C ALA A 52 -8.65 -16.95 -0.30
N ASN A 53 -9.40 -18.04 -0.13
CA ASN A 53 -9.17 -19.30 -0.84
C ASN A 53 -9.64 -19.21 -2.31
N THR A 54 -8.79 -18.61 -3.17
CA THR A 54 -8.94 -18.49 -4.63
C THR A 54 -7.58 -18.16 -5.25
N ASP A 55 -7.44 -18.47 -6.54
CA ASP A 55 -6.30 -18.15 -7.41
C ASP A 55 -6.51 -16.87 -8.23
N GLU A 56 -7.69 -16.25 -8.20
CA GLU A 56 -7.95 -14.94 -8.82
C GLU A 56 -7.03 -13.85 -8.23
N TYR A 57 -6.62 -12.87 -9.04
CA TYR A 57 -5.77 -11.79 -8.55
C TYR A 57 -6.60 -10.67 -7.89
N GLY A 58 -6.39 -10.46 -6.59
CA GLY A 58 -6.93 -9.30 -5.91
C GLY A 58 -6.60 -9.25 -4.42
N GLY A 59 -6.97 -8.14 -3.82
CA GLY A 59 -6.75 -7.87 -2.41
C GLY A 59 -6.95 -6.41 -2.07
N GLY A 60 -6.58 -6.07 -0.84
CA GLY A 60 -6.48 -4.71 -0.34
C GLY A 60 -5.97 -4.69 1.10
N GLY A 61 -5.37 -3.58 1.48
CA GLY A 61 -4.94 -3.28 2.85
C GLY A 61 -5.31 -1.86 3.22
N ILE A 62 -5.90 -1.68 4.40
CA ILE A 62 -6.24 -0.35 4.93
C ILE A 62 -5.67 -0.24 6.34
N TYR A 63 -5.00 0.88 6.63
CA TYR A 63 -4.30 1.13 7.89
C TYR A 63 -5.19 0.88 9.12
N ASN A 64 -4.71 0.03 10.03
CA ASN A 64 -5.38 -0.43 11.25
C ASN A 64 -6.80 -1.03 11.05
N ALA A 65 -7.15 -1.42 9.82
CA ALA A 65 -8.34 -2.21 9.54
C ALA A 65 -7.95 -3.68 9.35
N PHE A 66 -7.58 -4.08 8.14
CA PHE A 66 -7.11 -5.44 7.83
C PHE A 66 -6.41 -5.47 6.48
N THR A 67 -5.62 -6.52 6.26
CA THR A 67 -5.19 -6.99 4.94
C THR A 67 -6.12 -8.12 4.51
N LEU A 68 -6.57 -8.10 3.26
CA LEU A 68 -7.26 -9.21 2.61
C LEU A 68 -6.58 -9.49 1.27
N THR A 69 -6.19 -10.74 1.01
CA THR A 69 -5.50 -11.11 -0.24
C THR A 69 -5.80 -12.54 -0.65
N THR A 70 -5.60 -12.86 -1.93
CA THR A 70 -5.83 -14.20 -2.45
C THR A 70 -4.64 -15.13 -2.20
N ALA A 71 -4.91 -16.28 -1.60
CA ALA A 71 -3.87 -17.17 -1.07
C ALA A 71 -3.21 -18.05 -2.13
N HIS A 72 -3.88 -18.31 -3.26
CA HIS A 72 -3.42 -19.25 -4.27
C HIS A 72 -2.98 -18.60 -5.58
N HIS A 73 -3.13 -17.26 -5.71
CA HIS A 73 -2.59 -16.57 -6.87
C HIS A 73 -1.05 -16.63 -6.86
N SER A 74 -0.43 -16.77 -8.03
CA SER A 74 1.03 -16.91 -8.18
C SER A 74 1.85 -15.78 -7.53
N LYS A 75 1.26 -14.58 -7.43
CA LYS A 75 1.84 -13.40 -6.78
C LYS A 75 1.43 -13.21 -5.31
N PHE A 76 0.84 -14.20 -4.64
CA PHE A 76 0.40 -14.09 -3.23
C PHE A 76 1.49 -13.51 -2.32
N ARG A 77 2.71 -14.06 -2.38
CA ARG A 77 3.82 -13.69 -1.47
C ARG A 77 4.17 -12.19 -1.51
N PRO A 78 4.46 -11.58 -2.68
CA PRO A 78 4.71 -10.14 -2.72
C PRO A 78 3.46 -9.31 -2.39
N VAL A 79 2.28 -9.74 -2.83
CA VAL A 79 1.03 -8.98 -2.63
C VAL A 79 0.67 -8.91 -1.14
N VAL A 80 0.67 -10.02 -0.40
CA VAL A 80 0.33 -9.99 1.04
C VAL A 80 1.25 -9.05 1.83
N ILE A 81 2.51 -8.97 1.45
CA ILE A 81 3.50 -8.06 2.08
C ILE A 81 3.19 -6.60 1.71
N HIS A 82 2.84 -6.33 0.46
CA HIS A 82 2.40 -5.00 0.01
C HIS A 82 1.17 -4.54 0.78
N GLU A 83 0.12 -5.37 0.84
CA GLU A 83 -1.11 -5.03 1.57
C GLU A 83 -0.87 -4.85 3.08
N PHE A 84 0.07 -5.60 3.66
CA PHE A 84 0.46 -5.41 5.06
C PHE A 84 1.27 -4.13 5.26
N GLY A 85 1.98 -3.66 4.23
CA GLY A 85 2.59 -2.32 4.21
C GLY A 85 1.55 -1.22 4.45
N HIS A 86 0.34 -1.37 3.89
CA HIS A 86 -0.79 -0.47 4.18
C HIS A 86 -1.37 -0.72 5.57
N SER A 87 -1.83 -1.95 5.85
CA SER A 87 -2.65 -2.23 7.03
C SER A 87 -1.90 -2.09 8.36
N PHE A 88 -0.63 -2.44 8.38
CA PHE A 88 0.25 -2.29 9.55
C PHE A 88 1.11 -1.03 9.46
N GLY A 89 1.79 -0.83 8.33
CA GLY A 89 2.79 0.22 8.19
C GLY A 89 2.23 1.62 7.92
N GLY A 90 0.94 1.73 7.55
CA GLY A 90 0.35 3.01 7.14
C GLY A 90 1.07 3.63 5.93
N LEU A 91 1.66 2.80 5.08
CA LEU A 91 2.36 3.25 3.87
C LEU A 91 1.36 3.55 2.77
N ALA A 92 1.66 4.54 1.93
CA ALA A 92 0.93 4.81 0.69
C ALA A 92 1.45 3.94 -0.46
N ASP A 93 0.64 3.82 -1.50
CA ASP A 93 1.10 3.32 -2.79
C ASP A 93 2.11 4.28 -3.44
N GLU A 94 3.19 3.71 -3.97
CA GLU A 94 4.24 4.43 -4.69
C GLU A 94 4.10 4.32 -6.21
N TYR A 95 3.14 3.53 -6.71
CA TYR A 95 2.82 3.50 -8.13
C TYR A 95 1.96 4.71 -8.54
N PHE A 96 1.96 4.98 -9.83
CA PHE A 96 1.25 6.08 -10.46
C PHE A 96 0.75 5.64 -11.82
N TYR A 97 -0.27 6.32 -12.32
CA TYR A 97 -0.83 6.07 -13.64
C TYR A 97 -0.62 7.29 -14.54
N ASP A 98 -0.28 7.03 -15.79
CA ASP A 98 -0.19 8.09 -16.78
C ASP A 98 -1.60 8.51 -17.22
N ASN A 99 -1.89 9.81 -17.13
CA ASN A 99 -3.15 10.42 -17.57
C ASN A 99 -4.43 9.96 -16.88
N ASP A 100 -4.33 9.37 -15.68
CA ASP A 100 -5.50 9.01 -14.88
C ASP A 100 -5.77 10.04 -13.79
N ASN A 101 -6.68 10.97 -14.07
CA ASN A 101 -7.16 11.94 -13.09
C ASN A 101 -8.25 11.36 -12.17
N THR A 102 -8.67 10.08 -12.32
CA THR A 102 -9.75 9.53 -11.48
C THR A 102 -9.38 9.45 -10.01
N MET A 103 -8.08 9.45 -9.69
CA MET A 103 -7.53 9.45 -8.33
C MET A 103 -6.92 10.80 -7.93
N SER A 104 -7.11 11.86 -8.72
CA SER A 104 -6.51 13.18 -8.44
C SER A 104 -6.97 13.81 -7.13
N ASP A 105 -8.15 13.40 -6.65
CA ASP A 105 -8.76 13.98 -5.46
C ASP A 105 -8.33 13.25 -4.17
N LEU A 106 -7.59 12.13 -4.26
CA LEU A 106 -7.11 11.40 -3.08
C LEU A 106 -6.02 12.17 -2.34
N TYR A 107 -5.13 12.84 -3.07
CA TYR A 107 -4.04 13.64 -2.50
C TYR A 107 -4.09 15.07 -3.02
N LEU A 108 -4.44 16.00 -2.14
CA LEU A 108 -4.40 17.43 -2.46
C LEU A 108 -2.94 17.91 -2.51
N LEU A 109 -2.45 18.33 -3.68
CA LEU A 109 -1.05 18.75 -3.89
C LEU A 109 -0.57 19.92 -3.02
N LYS A 110 -1.49 20.63 -2.35
CA LYS A 110 -1.20 21.72 -1.41
C LYS A 110 -1.12 21.28 0.05
N ILE A 111 -1.32 19.99 0.32
CA ILE A 111 -1.29 19.40 1.66
C ILE A 111 -0.21 18.31 1.65
N GLU A 112 0.62 18.27 2.69
CA GLU A 112 1.58 17.19 2.86
C GLU A 112 0.82 15.92 3.28
N PRO A 113 0.97 14.79 2.56
CA PRO A 113 0.39 13.51 2.98
C PRO A 113 0.86 13.12 4.38
N TRP A 114 0.06 12.41 5.16
CA TRP A 114 0.51 11.93 6.47
C TRP A 114 1.38 10.67 6.33
N GLU A 115 1.20 9.93 5.23
CA GLU A 115 1.94 8.73 4.88
C GLU A 115 3.44 9.06 4.71
N GLN A 116 4.28 8.17 5.23
CA GLN A 116 5.71 8.46 5.41
C GLN A 116 6.55 8.27 4.14
N ASN A 117 6.02 7.57 3.13
CA ASN A 117 6.75 7.15 1.92
C ASN A 117 6.31 7.87 0.64
N ILE A 118 5.49 8.90 0.74
CA ILE A 118 5.22 9.83 -0.36
C ILE A 118 5.25 11.28 0.15
N THR A 119 5.47 12.24 -0.74
CA THR A 119 5.47 13.67 -0.38
C THR A 119 4.93 14.54 -1.51
N THR A 120 4.25 15.63 -1.17
CA THR A 120 3.92 16.72 -2.11
C THR A 120 4.94 17.86 -2.04
N GLN A 121 5.99 17.70 -1.22
CA GLN A 121 7.02 18.68 -0.89
C GLN A 121 6.51 19.93 -0.14
N VAL A 122 5.29 19.90 0.40
CA VAL A 122 4.72 20.98 1.22
C VAL A 122 5.45 21.04 2.58
N ASP A 123 5.70 19.90 3.19
CA ASP A 123 6.55 19.74 4.38
C ASP A 123 7.45 18.52 4.21
N PHE A 124 8.40 18.61 3.28
CA PHE A 124 9.34 17.52 3.04
C PHE A 124 10.28 17.27 4.24
N THR A 125 10.44 18.25 5.14
CA THR A 125 11.28 18.12 6.33
C THR A 125 10.77 17.07 7.33
N SER A 126 9.45 16.84 7.39
CA SER A 126 8.86 15.78 8.24
C SER A 126 8.94 14.37 7.62
N LYS A 127 9.43 14.24 6.38
CA LYS A 127 9.50 12.97 5.64
C LYS A 127 10.89 12.32 5.71
N TRP A 128 11.55 12.13 4.57
CA TRP A 128 12.86 11.46 4.48
C TRP A 128 13.98 12.39 4.02
N LYS A 129 13.80 13.72 4.14
CA LYS A 129 14.83 14.70 3.79
C LYS A 129 16.13 14.46 4.54
N ASP A 130 16.05 13.98 5.78
CA ASP A 130 17.18 13.58 6.64
C ASP A 130 17.94 12.33 6.13
N MET A 131 17.31 11.53 5.28
CA MET A 131 17.93 10.33 4.66
C MET A 131 18.56 10.62 3.29
N LEU A 132 18.40 11.83 2.75
CA LEU A 132 18.95 12.15 1.43
C LEU A 132 20.47 12.31 1.49
N PRO A 133 21.23 11.68 0.56
CA PRO A 133 22.63 12.01 0.35
C PRO A 133 22.82 13.50 0.07
N LYS A 134 23.99 14.04 0.47
CA LYS A 134 24.37 15.41 0.11
C LYS A 134 24.33 15.59 -1.41
N ASN A 135 23.81 16.73 -1.87
CA ASN A 135 23.70 17.11 -3.28
C ASN A 135 22.76 16.23 -4.13
N THR A 136 21.80 15.54 -3.51
CA THR A 136 20.74 14.84 -4.25
C THR A 136 19.89 15.86 -5.01
N SER A 137 19.70 15.64 -6.32
CA SER A 137 18.84 16.49 -7.15
C SER A 137 17.37 16.28 -6.79
N ILE A 138 16.59 17.37 -6.75
CA ILE A 138 15.16 17.34 -6.48
C ILE A 138 14.42 18.08 -7.62
N PRO A 139 13.56 17.40 -8.39
CA PRO A 139 13.34 15.95 -8.41
C PRO A 139 14.61 15.18 -8.80
N THR A 140 14.73 13.94 -8.34
CA THR A 140 15.85 13.06 -8.70
C THR A 140 15.60 12.48 -10.10
N PRO A 141 16.48 12.73 -11.09
CA PRO A 141 16.33 12.16 -12.42
C PRO A 141 16.34 10.62 -12.37
N VAL A 142 15.44 9.99 -13.13
CA VAL A 142 15.37 8.52 -13.23
C VAL A 142 16.70 7.90 -13.70
N SER A 143 17.45 8.62 -14.54
CA SER A 143 18.78 8.21 -15.01
C SER A 143 19.82 8.08 -13.89
N LEU A 144 19.55 8.67 -12.70
CA LEU A 144 20.44 8.62 -11.53
C LEU A 144 19.96 7.64 -10.46
N LYS A 145 19.02 6.73 -10.79
CA LYS A 145 18.48 5.73 -9.83
C LYS A 145 19.54 4.87 -9.15
N ASP A 146 20.58 4.48 -9.87
CA ASP A 146 21.64 3.61 -9.32
C ASP A 146 22.60 4.41 -8.42
N LYS A 147 22.70 5.72 -8.65
CA LYS A 147 23.49 6.65 -7.82
C LYS A 147 22.76 7.05 -6.53
N TYR A 148 21.44 7.15 -6.58
CA TYR A 148 20.62 7.60 -5.46
C TYR A 148 19.57 6.54 -5.08
N PRO A 149 19.95 5.49 -4.32
CA PRO A 149 18.98 4.51 -3.80
C PRO A 149 17.86 5.16 -2.96
N THR A 150 18.11 6.34 -2.38
CA THR A 150 17.10 7.20 -1.76
C THR A 150 17.21 8.59 -2.39
N GLY A 151 16.11 9.05 -2.96
CA GLY A 151 15.98 10.32 -3.69
C GLY A 151 14.58 10.90 -3.56
N VAL A 152 14.21 11.77 -4.49
CA VAL A 152 12.89 12.40 -4.59
C VAL A 152 12.37 12.19 -6.01
N TYR A 153 11.88 10.98 -6.29
CA TYR A 153 11.44 10.57 -7.62
C TYR A 153 10.00 11.01 -7.85
N GLU A 154 9.75 11.79 -8.90
CA GLU A 154 8.39 12.20 -9.25
C GLU A 154 7.55 11.00 -9.70
N GLY A 155 6.29 11.01 -9.25
CA GLY A 155 5.32 9.92 -9.39
C GLY A 155 5.13 9.14 -8.10
N GLY A 156 3.89 8.99 -7.65
CA GLY A 156 3.51 8.22 -6.47
C GLY A 156 2.10 8.61 -6.03
N GLY A 157 1.49 7.85 -5.11
CA GLY A 157 0.13 8.13 -4.66
C GLY A 157 -0.85 8.25 -5.84
N TYR A 158 -0.72 7.36 -6.83
CA TYR A 158 -1.52 7.30 -8.06
C TYR A 158 -1.27 8.42 -9.08
N LEU A 159 -0.60 9.52 -8.71
CA LEU A 159 -0.33 10.66 -9.58
C LEU A 159 1.07 10.63 -10.18
N SER A 160 1.19 10.90 -11.48
CA SER A 160 2.47 10.96 -12.18
C SER A 160 3.27 12.25 -11.96
N LYS A 161 2.62 13.32 -11.45
CA LYS A 161 3.23 14.64 -11.19
C LYS A 161 2.80 15.21 -9.85
N GLY A 162 3.67 16.00 -9.22
CA GLY A 162 3.38 16.72 -7.98
C GLY A 162 3.42 15.87 -6.70
N ILE A 163 3.45 14.54 -6.82
CA ILE A 163 3.76 13.62 -5.72
C ILE A 163 5.10 12.95 -6.00
N TYR A 164 5.89 12.73 -4.96
CA TYR A 164 7.21 12.14 -5.04
C TYR A 164 7.32 10.93 -4.11
N ARG A 165 8.09 9.95 -4.54
CA ARG A 165 8.42 8.72 -3.79
C ARG A 165 9.93 8.65 -3.50
N PRO A 166 10.35 7.90 -2.47
CA PRO A 166 11.71 7.89 -1.97
C PRO A 166 12.70 7.09 -2.82
N SER A 167 12.24 6.13 -3.60
CA SER A 167 13.09 5.25 -4.41
C SER A 167 12.54 5.11 -5.81
N PHE A 168 13.40 4.77 -6.76
CA PHE A 168 12.93 4.43 -8.10
C PHE A 168 11.92 3.28 -8.05
N ASP A 169 12.19 2.23 -7.25
CA ASP A 169 11.32 1.07 -7.08
C ASP A 169 11.25 0.62 -5.61
N CYS A 170 10.13 -0.02 -5.24
CA CYS A 170 9.77 -0.42 -3.88
C CYS A 170 8.68 -1.48 -3.93
N ARG A 171 8.55 -2.32 -2.89
CA ARG A 171 7.37 -3.18 -2.66
C ARG A 171 6.04 -2.40 -2.69
N MET A 172 6.02 -1.13 -2.28
CA MET A 172 4.82 -0.28 -2.37
C MET A 172 4.56 0.26 -3.79
N ARG A 173 5.47 0.01 -4.74
CA ARG A 173 5.33 0.40 -6.15
C ARG A 173 5.04 -0.81 -7.03
N THR A 174 5.81 -1.89 -6.89
CA THR A 174 5.71 -3.07 -7.76
C THR A 174 5.78 -4.37 -6.97
N ASN A 175 5.14 -5.41 -7.50
CA ASN A 175 5.17 -6.75 -6.93
C ASN A 175 6.48 -7.48 -7.24
N GLU A 176 7.22 -7.03 -8.24
CA GLU A 176 8.50 -7.60 -8.67
C GLU A 176 9.68 -7.08 -7.85
N SER A 177 9.54 -5.93 -7.19
CA SER A 177 10.57 -5.39 -6.29
C SER A 177 10.90 -6.41 -5.19
N PRO A 178 12.18 -6.69 -4.89
CA PRO A 178 12.54 -7.69 -3.90
C PRO A 178 12.29 -7.24 -2.45
N SER A 179 12.19 -5.92 -2.20
CA SER A 179 12.11 -5.37 -0.85
C SER A 179 11.32 -4.06 -0.78
N PHE A 180 10.99 -3.63 0.44
CA PHE A 180 10.68 -2.23 0.71
C PHE A 180 11.90 -1.33 0.45
N CYS A 181 11.67 -0.09 0.03
CA CYS A 181 12.72 0.93 -0.02
C CYS A 181 13.19 1.31 1.39
N LEU A 182 14.35 1.96 1.52
CA LEU A 182 14.92 2.31 2.83
C LEU A 182 14.01 3.20 3.68
N VAL A 183 13.24 4.07 3.05
CA VAL A 183 12.28 4.95 3.76
C VAL A 183 11.10 4.15 4.30
N CYS A 184 10.54 3.22 3.53
CA CYS A 184 9.50 2.30 4.00
C CYS A 184 10.01 1.37 5.11
N GLN A 185 11.24 0.86 5.00
CA GLN A 185 11.86 0.06 6.06
C GLN A 185 11.96 0.87 7.37
N ARG A 186 12.44 2.12 7.31
CA ARG A 186 12.49 3.01 8.48
C ARG A 186 11.10 3.29 9.05
N ALA A 187 10.10 3.53 8.21
CA ALA A 187 8.73 3.79 8.65
C ALA A 187 8.14 2.58 9.38
N ILE A 188 8.28 1.38 8.80
CA ILE A 188 7.85 0.12 9.43
C ILE A 188 8.59 -0.12 10.75
N GLU A 189 9.90 0.10 10.79
CA GLU A 189 10.69 -0.03 12.03
C GLU A 189 10.17 0.91 13.13
N LYS A 190 9.86 2.17 12.80
CA LYS A 190 9.28 3.12 13.75
C LYS A 190 7.93 2.64 14.32
N ILE A 191 7.08 2.03 13.49
CA ILE A 191 5.80 1.46 13.93
C ILE A 191 6.03 0.27 14.88
N ILE A 192 6.94 -0.65 14.52
CA ILE A 192 7.29 -1.80 15.38
C ILE A 192 7.79 -1.31 16.74
N ARG A 193 8.75 -0.37 16.75
CA ARG A 193 9.28 0.19 18.00
C ARG A 193 8.20 0.90 18.81
N PHE A 194 7.36 1.71 18.18
CA PHE A 194 6.26 2.40 18.86
C PHE A 194 5.30 1.46 19.60
N TYR A 195 5.03 0.26 19.06
CA TYR A 195 4.16 -0.71 19.72
C TYR A 195 4.87 -1.58 20.77
N THR A 196 6.22 -1.65 20.76
CA THR A 196 6.96 -2.67 21.53
C THR A 196 8.00 -2.12 22.49
N GLU A 197 8.36 -0.83 22.40
CA GLU A 197 9.37 -0.15 23.22
C GLU A 197 8.79 1.12 23.87
#